data_AF-A0A0E3BBV5-F1
#
_entry.id   AF-A0A0E3BBV5-F1
#
_cell.length_a   1.000
_cell.length_b   1.000
_cell.length_c   1.000
_cell.angle_alpha   90.00
_cell.angle_beta   90.00
_cell.angle_gamma   90.00
#
_symmetry.space_group_name_H-M   'P 1'
#
loop_
_entity.id
_entity.type
_entity.pdbx_description
1 polymer ?
#
loop_
_entity_poly.entity_id
_entity_poly.type
_entity_poly.pdbx_seq_one_letter_code
_entity_poly.pdbx_strand_id
1 'polypeptide(L)'
;MAPTKTSPTASIVDDTKYVTAVARGTEYTLMKQGSAWFVASNRLALGRSNIGGGKHYATLAEVAAGCKAFGSEAEIFKLFYGFDIATAISA
;
A
#
# COMPACT_ATOMS: atom_id res chain seq x y z
N MET A 1 10.57 22.21 1.49
CA MET A 1 9.71 21.39 0.61
C MET A 1 8.91 20.44 1.48
N ALA A 2 7.60 20.62 1.59
CA ALA A 2 6.75 19.74 2.39
C ALA A 2 6.77 18.33 1.80
N PRO A 3 6.78 17.25 2.62
CA PRO A 3 6.67 15.90 2.11
C PRO A 3 5.28 15.74 1.47
N THR A 4 5.23 15.83 0.14
CA THR A 4 3.97 15.65 -0.60
C THR A 4 3.64 14.17 -0.56
N LYS A 5 2.66 13.81 0.26
CA LYS A 5 2.04 12.48 0.27
C LYS A 5 0.94 12.51 -0.78
N THR A 6 1.01 11.61 -1.75
CA THR A 6 -0.07 11.43 -2.74
C THR A 6 -1.14 10.55 -2.14
N SER A 7 -2.41 10.80 -2.48
CA SER A 7 -3.52 9.92 -2.13
C SER A 7 -3.23 8.51 -2.68
N PRO A 8 -3.35 7.46 -1.84
CA PRO A 8 -3.13 6.10 -2.31
C PRO A 8 -4.17 5.71 -3.38
N THR A 9 -3.73 4.99 -4.41
CA THR A 9 -4.59 4.53 -5.51
C THR A 9 -4.52 3.02 -5.65
N ALA A 10 -5.63 2.39 -6.04
CA ALA A 10 -5.72 0.95 -6.24
C ALA A 10 -5.81 0.63 -7.73
N SER A 11 -5.05 -0.37 -8.19
CA SER A 11 -5.08 -0.91 -9.55
C SER A 11 -5.08 -2.43 -9.50
N ILE A 12 -5.62 -3.07 -10.55
CA ILE A 12 -5.59 -4.52 -10.71
C ILE A 12 -4.77 -4.81 -11.97
N VAL A 13 -3.76 -5.66 -11.83
CA VAL A 13 -2.88 -6.11 -12.92
C VAL A 13 -2.75 -7.62 -12.78
N ASP A 14 -3.06 -8.37 -13.84
CA ASP A 14 -2.99 -9.85 -13.85
C ASP A 14 -3.69 -10.51 -12.65
N ASP A 15 -4.94 -10.09 -12.39
CA ASP A 15 -5.78 -10.54 -11.25
C ASP A 15 -5.19 -10.24 -9.86
N THR A 16 -4.06 -9.54 -9.81
CA THR A 16 -3.41 -9.12 -8.58
C THR A 16 -3.72 -7.67 -8.31
N LYS A 17 -4.23 -7.39 -7.11
CA LYS A 17 -4.54 -6.03 -6.68
C LYS A 17 -3.32 -5.37 -6.05
N TYR A 18 -3.03 -4.16 -6.52
CA TYR A 18 -1.95 -3.31 -6.07
C TYR A 18 -2.52 -2.02 -5.50
N VAL A 19 -1.98 -1.58 -4.37
CA VAL A 19 -2.25 -0.25 -3.81
C VAL A 19 -0.95 0.52 -3.83
N THR A 20 -0.94 1.66 -4.50
CA THR A 20 0.26 2.50 -4.66
C THR A 20 0.10 3.81 -3.93
N ALA A 21 1.17 4.27 -3.28
CA ALA A 21 1.21 5.56 -2.60
C ALA A 21 2.60 6.18 -2.74
N VAL A 22 2.67 7.49 -2.98
CA VAL A 22 3.96 8.20 -3.04
C VAL A 22 4.14 9.06 -1.80
N ALA A 23 5.26 8.89 -1.11
CA ALA A 23 5.64 9.73 0.01
C ALA A 23 7.14 10.03 -0.02
N ARG A 24 7.51 11.30 0.18
CA ARG A 24 8.93 11.75 0.25
C ARG A 24 9.78 11.32 -0.97
N GLY A 25 9.18 11.25 -2.16
CA GLY A 25 9.87 10.84 -3.39
C GLY A 25 10.09 9.33 -3.53
N THR A 26 9.47 8.53 -2.64
CA THR A 26 9.43 7.07 -2.72
C THR A 26 8.01 6.63 -3.04
N GLU A 27 7.86 5.83 -4.08
CA GLU A 27 6.64 5.09 -4.38
C GLU A 27 6.63 3.80 -3.55
N TYR A 28 5.51 3.54 -2.91
CA TYR A 28 5.24 2.33 -2.15
C TYR A 28 4.13 1.56 -2.84
N THR A 29 4.34 0.29 -3.07
CA THR A 29 3.38 -0.60 -3.73
C THR A 29 3.07 -1.76 -2.82
N LEU A 30 1.84 -1.80 -2.31
CA LEU A 30 1.29 -2.88 -1.50
C LEU A 30 0.59 -3.90 -2.40
N MET A 31 0.86 -5.18 -2.17
CA MET A 31 0.18 -6.30 -2.80
C MET A 31 -0.03 -7.44 -1.79
N LYS A 32 -0.99 -8.33 -2.07
CA LYS A 32 -1.18 -9.56 -1.30
C LYS A 32 -0.41 -10.70 -1.96
N GLN A 33 0.42 -11.40 -1.20
CA GLN A 33 1.17 -12.59 -1.63
C GLN A 33 0.79 -13.76 -0.72
N GLY A 34 -0.15 -14.60 -1.18
CA GLY A 34 -0.68 -15.71 -0.38
C GLY A 34 -1.35 -15.21 0.91
N SER A 35 -0.84 -15.66 2.06
CA SER A 35 -1.31 -15.25 3.39
C SER A 35 -0.67 -13.96 3.91
N ALA A 36 0.33 -13.40 3.22
CA ALA A 36 1.07 -12.22 3.66
C ALA A 36 0.86 -11.01 2.74
N TRP A 37 1.22 -9.84 3.25
CA TRP A 37 1.22 -8.57 2.55
C TRP A 37 2.65 -8.17 2.21
N PHE A 38 2.91 -7.80 0.97
CA PHE A 38 4.21 -7.32 0.53
C PHE A 38 4.14 -5.86 0.16
N VAL A 39 5.01 -5.04 0.74
CA VAL A 39 5.20 -3.64 0.36
C VAL A 39 6.54 -3.50 -0.34
N ALA A 40 6.51 -3.22 -1.64
CA ALA A 40 7.68 -2.77 -2.39
C ALA A 40 7.87 -1.26 -2.22
N SER A 41 9.12 -0.81 -2.27
CA SER A 41 9.49 0.60 -2.29
C SER A 41 10.38 0.90 -3.50
N ASN A 42 10.11 2.02 -4.17
CA ASN A 42 10.83 2.45 -5.36
C ASN A 42 11.16 3.95 -5.24
N ARG A 43 12.44 4.30 -5.35
CA ARG A 43 12.88 5.69 -5.22
C ARG A 43 12.82 6.37 -6.58
N LEU A 44 11.82 7.23 -6.78
CA LEU A 44 11.51 7.83 -8.09
C LEU A 44 12.67 8.63 -8.68
N ALA A 45 13.48 9.27 -7.83
CA ALA A 45 14.64 10.05 -8.25
C ALA A 45 15.75 9.22 -8.92
N LEU A 46 15.80 7.90 -8.68
CA LEU A 46 16.84 7.05 -9.21
C LEU A 46 16.46 6.41 -10.57
N GLY A 47 15.20 6.53 -10.98
CA GLY A 47 14.69 5.96 -12.24
C GLY A 47 14.11 4.54 -12.10
N ARG A 48 13.63 4.01 -13.23
CA ARG A 48 12.66 2.90 -13.33
C ARG A 48 13.13 1.52 -12.81
N SER A 49 14.40 1.36 -12.46
CA SER A 49 14.99 0.09 -12.03
C SER A 49 15.44 0.06 -10.56
N ASN A 50 15.11 1.09 -9.77
CA ASN A 50 15.53 1.18 -8.37
C ASN A 50 14.46 0.66 -7.42
N ILE A 51 14.25 -0.66 -7.46
CA ILE A 51 13.53 -1.36 -6.40
C ILE A 51 14.37 -1.19 -5.13
N GLY A 52 14.00 -0.22 -4.29
CA GLY A 52 14.74 0.14 -3.08
C GLY A 52 14.72 -0.98 -2.04
N GLY A 53 13.72 -1.86 -2.11
CA GLY A 53 13.54 -3.02 -1.25
C GLY A 53 12.07 -3.30 -1.04
N GLY A 54 11.76 -4.42 -0.40
CA GLY A 54 10.40 -4.72 0.02
C GLY A 54 10.34 -5.47 1.34
N LYS A 55 9.20 -5.37 2.02
CA LYS A 55 8.96 -5.99 3.32
C LYS A 55 7.64 -6.75 3.33
N HIS A 56 7.66 -7.92 3.96
CA HIS A 56 6.47 -8.71 4.23
C HIS A 56 5.88 -8.37 5.59
N TYR A 57 4.56 -8.38 5.65
CA TYR A 57 3.75 -8.15 6.84
C TYR A 57 2.66 -9.22 6.91
N ALA A 58 2.29 -9.67 8.12
CA ALA A 58 1.26 -10.68 8.29
C ALA A 58 -0.14 -10.07 8.20
N THR A 59 -0.31 -8.82 8.63
CA THR A 59 -1.62 -8.16 8.76
C THR A 59 -1.63 -6.74 8.18
N LEU A 60 -2.83 -6.22 7.87
CA LEU A 60 -2.99 -4.84 7.43
C LEU A 60 -2.65 -3.81 8.52
N ALA A 61 -2.93 -4.14 9.79
CA ALA A 61 -2.46 -3.37 10.94
C ALA A 61 -0.94 -3.16 10.92
N GLU A 62 -0.17 -4.23 10.66
CA GLU A 62 1.29 -4.15 10.55
C GLU A 62 1.74 -3.31 9.35
N VAL A 63 1.02 -3.39 8.22
CA VAL A 63 1.29 -2.53 7.05
C VAL A 63 1.07 -1.06 7.42
N ALA A 64 -0.04 -0.72 8.08
CA ALA A 64 -0.34 0.65 8.50
C ALA A 64 0.71 1.19 9.49
N ALA A 65 1.13 0.36 10.45
CA ALA A 65 2.18 0.72 11.40
C ALA A 65 3.56 0.86 10.74
N GLY A 66 3.88 -0.03 9.80
CA GLY A 66 5.16 -0.09 9.10
C GLY A 66 5.30 0.89 7.94
N CYS A 67 4.20 1.32 7.32
CA CYS A 67 4.19 2.16 6.13
C CYS A 67 3.07 3.21 6.19
N LYS A 68 3.37 4.34 6.85
CA LYS A 68 2.46 5.50 6.97
C LYS A 68 2.08 6.15 5.63
N ALA A 69 2.72 5.75 4.52
CA ALA A 69 2.39 6.22 3.18
C ALA A 69 0.96 5.80 2.78
N PHE A 70 0.46 4.65 3.23
CA PHE A 70 -0.88 4.20 2.88
C PHE A 70 -1.99 4.73 3.78
N GLY A 71 -1.64 5.27 4.96
CA GLY A 71 -2.61 5.76 5.94
C GLY A 71 -2.92 4.72 7.01
N SER A 72 -4.16 4.70 7.46
CA SER A 72 -4.69 3.80 8.48
C SER A 72 -5.08 2.44 7.91
N GLU A 73 -5.22 1.43 8.78
CA GLU A 73 -5.67 0.08 8.39
C GLU A 73 -7.03 0.11 7.68
N ALA A 74 -7.98 0.93 8.14
CA ALA A 74 -9.29 1.06 7.54
C ALA A 74 -9.23 1.64 6.11
N GLU A 75 -8.36 2.63 5.87
CA GLU A 75 -8.14 3.18 4.53
C GLU A 75 -7.54 2.12 3.59
N ILE A 76 -6.55 1.36 4.07
CA ILE A 76 -5.95 0.28 3.29
C ILE A 76 -6.99 -0.80 2.97
N PHE A 77 -7.77 -1.20 3.98
CA PHE A 77 -8.83 -2.19 3.81
C PHE A 77 -9.86 -1.74 2.77
N LYS A 78 -10.32 -0.49 2.85
CA LYS A 78 -11.27 0.08 1.89
C LYS A 78 -10.70 0.10 0.47
N LEU A 79 -9.45 0.49 0.30
CA LEU A 79 -8.78 0.49 -0.99
C LEU A 79 -8.63 -0.93 -1.55
N PHE A 80 -8.28 -1.90 -0.71
CA PHE A 80 -8.00 -3.27 -1.13
C PHE A 80 -9.26 -4.12 -1.34
N TYR A 81 -10.28 -3.98 -0.50
CA TYR A 81 -11.49 -4.80 -0.58
C TYR A 81 -12.70 -4.06 -1.20
N GLY A 82 -12.62 -2.74 -1.34
CA GLY A 82 -13.68 -1.95 -2.00
C GLY A 82 -14.90 -1.69 -1.12
N PHE A 83 -14.88 -2.07 0.15
CA PHE A 83 -15.92 -1.78 1.13
C PHE A 83 -15.31 -1.36 2.47
N ASP A 84 -16.10 -0.62 3.25
CA ASP A 84 -15.68 -0.12 4.56
C ASP A 84 -15.79 -1.23 5.61
N ILE A 85 -14.86 -1.31 6.56
CA ILE A 85 -14.90 -2.31 7.65
C ILE A 85 -16.20 -2.17 8.45
N ALA A 86 -16.71 -0.93 8.58
CA ALA A 86 -17.99 -0.67 9.25
C ALA A 86 -19.17 -1.41 8.58
N THR A 87 -19.12 -1.64 7.27
CA THR A 87 -20.15 -2.35 6.49
C THR A 87 -20.00 -3.87 6.57
N ALA A 88 -18.81 -4.37 6.90
CA ALA A 88 -18.51 -5.81 6.93
C ALA A 88 -19.02 -6.53 8.18
N ILE A 89 -19.17 -5.80 9.29
CA ILE A 89 -19.59 -6.33 10.61
C ILE A 89 -21.12 -6.28 10.76
N SER A 90 -21.84 -5.65 9.82
CA SER A 90 -23.29 -5.45 9.84
C SER A 90 -24.06 -6.35 8.85
N ALA A 91 -23.42 -7.35 8.27
CA ALA A 91 -24.01 -8.40 7.42
C ALA A 91 -23.85 -9.78 8.07
#